data_AF-A4BQA3-F1
#
_entry.id   AF-A4BQA3-F1
#
_cell.length_a   1.000
_cell.length_b   1.000
_cell.length_c   1.000
_cell.angle_alpha   90.00
_cell.angle_beta   90.00
_cell.angle_gamma   90.00
#
_symmetry.space_group_name_H-M   'P 1'
#
loop_
_entity.id
_entity.type
_entity.pdbx_description
1 polymer ?
#
loop_
_entity_poly.entity_id
_entity_poly.type
_entity_poly.pdbx_seq_one_letter_code
_entity_poly.pdbx_strand_id
1 'polypeptide(L)'
;MFLWSWEGGDKDYWKHLEGLEKRKTPLSDHLVALFEEWSKSFVGITAHFEHLLEQFEILASLVHIESSDITELDDMLGRQDPQSWVWMPVGRSGWHSSIRDRILSEILSDDLKAALLAAGFGNGSADFLDKSIANYRRIAGRMAW
;
A
#
# COMPACT_ATOMS: atom_id res chain seq x y z
N MET A 1 -9.16 -4.94 -2.55
CA MET A 1 -7.74 -5.23 -2.89
C MET A 1 -6.97 -5.52 -1.62
N PHE A 2 -5.81 -6.18 -1.70
CA PHE A 2 -5.11 -6.94 -0.65
C PHE A 2 -5.51 -8.42 -0.54
N LEU A 3 -5.27 -9.22 -1.59
CA LEU A 3 -5.52 -10.68 -1.63
C LEU A 3 -5.39 -11.42 -0.30
N TRP A 4 -4.32 -11.12 0.42
CA TRP A 4 -3.89 -11.77 1.66
C TRP A 4 -4.77 -11.46 2.88
N SER A 5 -5.70 -10.50 2.76
CA SER A 5 -6.49 -9.96 3.86
C SER A 5 -7.99 -10.15 3.71
N TRP A 6 -8.46 -10.65 2.56
CA TRP A 6 -9.89 -10.93 2.32
C TRP A 6 -10.13 -12.43 2.42
N GLU A 7 -11.23 -12.80 3.11
CA GLU A 7 -11.70 -14.18 3.13
C GLU A 7 -12.05 -14.64 1.70
N GLY A 8 -11.51 -15.79 1.28
CA GLY A 8 -11.61 -16.27 -0.11
C GLY A 8 -10.63 -15.62 -1.10
N GLY A 9 -9.76 -14.71 -0.65
CA GLY A 9 -8.74 -14.03 -1.46
C GLY A 9 -7.44 -14.82 -1.64
N ASP A 10 -7.48 -16.15 -1.52
CA ASP A 10 -6.27 -16.98 -1.50
C ASP A 10 -5.40 -16.65 -2.72
N LYS A 11 -4.15 -16.25 -2.43
CA LYS A 11 -3.21 -15.70 -3.41
C LYS A 11 -3.06 -16.62 -4.61
N ASP A 12 -3.15 -17.92 -4.34
CA ASP A 12 -2.94 -18.95 -5.35
C ASP A 12 -4.05 -18.99 -6.39
N TYR A 13 -5.29 -18.56 -6.09
CA TYR A 13 -6.36 -18.53 -7.10
C TYR A 13 -5.96 -17.71 -8.33
N TRP A 14 -5.45 -16.49 -8.12
CA TRP A 14 -5.09 -15.56 -9.19
C TRP A 14 -3.79 -15.93 -9.91
N LYS A 15 -2.96 -16.80 -9.33
CA LYS A 15 -1.79 -17.35 -10.02
C LYS A 15 -2.16 -18.35 -11.12
N HIS A 16 -3.39 -18.84 -11.16
CA HIS A 16 -3.87 -19.74 -12.22
C HIS A 16 -4.23 -19.00 -13.51
N LEU A 17 -4.27 -17.66 -13.50
CA LEU A 17 -4.40 -16.88 -14.73
C LEU A 17 -3.06 -16.85 -15.48
N GLU A 18 -3.13 -17.00 -16.80
CA GLU A 18 -1.95 -17.04 -17.67
C GLU A 18 -1.05 -15.82 -17.48
N GLY A 19 0.25 -16.06 -17.22
CA GLY A 19 1.26 -15.02 -17.08
C GLY A 19 1.39 -14.41 -15.67
N LEU A 20 0.58 -14.87 -14.71
CA LEU A 20 0.58 -14.38 -13.31
C LEU A 20 1.21 -15.35 -12.31
N GLU A 21 1.70 -16.51 -12.75
CA GLU A 21 2.13 -17.64 -11.90
C GLU A 21 3.26 -17.24 -10.94
N LYS A 22 4.15 -16.34 -11.39
CA LYS A 22 5.33 -15.88 -10.65
C LYS A 22 5.15 -14.48 -10.02
N ARG A 23 3.95 -13.90 -10.08
CA ARG A 23 3.71 -12.53 -9.61
C ARG A 23 3.55 -12.48 -8.08
N LYS A 24 4.07 -11.41 -7.46
CA LYS A 24 3.96 -11.18 -6.01
C LYS A 24 2.52 -10.79 -5.62
N THR A 25 1.83 -10.06 -6.50
CA THR A 25 0.46 -9.55 -6.31
C THR A 25 -0.39 -9.77 -7.56
N PRO A 26 -0.70 -11.03 -7.91
CA PRO A 26 -1.31 -11.38 -9.20
C PRO A 26 -2.65 -10.66 -9.46
N LEU A 27 -3.51 -10.51 -8.45
CA LEU A 27 -4.75 -9.72 -8.62
C LEU A 27 -4.48 -8.25 -8.93
N SER A 28 -3.62 -7.58 -8.15
CA SER A 28 -3.31 -6.17 -8.40
C SER A 28 -2.68 -5.98 -9.79
N ASP A 29 -1.78 -6.88 -10.20
CA ASP A 29 -1.20 -6.88 -11.55
C ASP A 29 -2.27 -7.07 -12.64
N HIS A 30 -3.20 -7.99 -12.44
CA HIS A 30 -4.32 -8.23 -13.36
C HIS A 30 -5.23 -7.00 -13.47
N LEU A 31 -5.57 -6.36 -12.35
CA LEU A 31 -6.39 -5.15 -12.32
C LEU A 31 -5.68 -3.99 -13.03
N VAL A 32 -4.39 -3.78 -12.80
CA VAL A 32 -3.61 -2.75 -13.53
C VAL A 32 -3.70 -3.00 -15.04
N ALA A 33 -3.40 -4.22 -15.49
CA ALA A 33 -3.41 -4.54 -16.92
C ALA A 33 -4.80 -4.35 -17.55
N LEU A 34 -5.85 -4.83 -16.88
CA LEU A 34 -7.23 -4.72 -17.37
C LEU A 34 -7.67 -3.26 -17.48
N PHE A 35 -7.46 -2.47 -16.43
CA PHE A 35 -7.91 -1.08 -16.40
C PHE A 35 -7.00 -0.16 -17.20
N GLU A 36 -5.74 -0.47 -17.42
CA GLU A 36 -4.88 0.29 -18.34
C GLU A 36 -5.44 0.27 -19.78
N GLU A 37 -6.06 -0.84 -20.19
CA GLU A 37 -6.76 -0.92 -21.47
C GLU A 37 -8.15 -0.30 -21.41
N TRP A 38 -8.97 -0.70 -20.44
CA TRP A 38 -10.38 -0.34 -20.40
C TRP A 38 -10.60 1.13 -20.04
N SER A 39 -9.81 1.71 -19.14
CA SER A 39 -10.00 3.09 -18.67
C SER A 39 -9.86 4.12 -19.79
N LYS A 40 -9.15 3.79 -20.88
CA LYS A 40 -8.97 4.67 -22.04
C LYS A 40 -10.29 5.12 -22.67
N SER A 41 -11.34 4.31 -22.60
CA SER A 41 -12.63 4.63 -23.25
C SER A 41 -13.57 5.46 -22.39
N PHE A 42 -13.32 5.65 -21.09
CA PHE A 42 -14.27 6.33 -20.19
C PHE A 42 -13.66 7.26 -19.13
N VAL A 43 -12.37 7.13 -18.81
CA VAL A 43 -11.71 7.94 -17.76
C VAL A 43 -10.93 9.12 -18.35
N GLY A 44 -10.92 9.31 -19.67
CA GLY A 44 -10.18 10.40 -20.33
C GLY A 44 -8.66 10.31 -20.14
N ILE A 45 -7.96 11.43 -20.26
CA ILE A 45 -6.52 11.55 -19.95
C ILE A 45 -6.35 11.63 -18.42
N THR A 46 -6.68 10.55 -17.72
CA THR A 46 -6.45 10.47 -16.27
C THR A 46 -5.04 9.98 -15.99
N ALA A 47 -4.54 10.30 -14.78
CA ALA A 47 -3.32 9.73 -14.23
C ALA A 47 -3.27 8.21 -14.47
N HIS A 48 -2.09 7.71 -14.85
CA HIS A 48 -1.84 6.28 -15.08
C HIS A 48 -2.54 5.45 -13.99
N PHE A 49 -3.46 4.56 -14.37
CA PHE A 49 -4.32 3.80 -13.44
C PHE A 49 -3.51 3.10 -12.34
N GLU A 50 -2.33 2.63 -12.71
CA GLU A 50 -1.30 2.13 -11.83
C GLU A 50 -1.04 3.02 -10.59
N HIS A 51 -0.86 4.32 -10.78
CA HIS A 51 -0.63 5.27 -9.68
C HIS A 51 -1.84 5.36 -8.75
N LEU A 52 -3.05 5.43 -9.32
CA LEU A 52 -4.29 5.50 -8.54
C LEU A 52 -4.49 4.24 -7.70
N LEU A 53 -4.24 3.08 -8.30
CA LEU A 53 -4.35 1.79 -7.62
C LEU A 53 -3.38 1.69 -6.44
N GLU A 54 -2.12 2.02 -6.68
CA GLU A 54 -1.08 1.96 -5.65
C GLU A 54 -1.27 3.00 -4.54
N GLN A 55 -1.78 4.19 -4.89
CA GLN A 55 -2.13 5.20 -3.91
C GLN A 55 -3.29 4.74 -3.03
N PHE A 56 -4.32 4.13 -3.62
CA PHE A 56 -5.40 3.51 -2.86
C PHE A 56 -4.86 2.39 -1.95
N GLU A 57 -3.99 1.52 -2.44
CA GLU A 57 -3.36 0.47 -1.64
C GLU A 57 -2.57 1.07 -0.46
N ILE A 58 -1.79 2.12 -0.65
CA ILE A 58 -1.07 2.76 0.46
C ILE A 58 -2.06 3.34 1.48
N LEU A 59 -3.06 4.11 1.05
CA LEU A 59 -4.03 4.71 1.96
C LEU A 59 -4.82 3.65 2.76
N ALA A 60 -5.26 2.58 2.11
CA ALA A 60 -5.98 1.51 2.80
C ALA A 60 -5.08 0.73 3.77
N SER A 61 -3.78 0.64 3.50
CA SER A 61 -2.79 0.08 4.45
C SER A 61 -2.66 0.95 5.70
N LEU A 62 -2.66 2.28 5.52
CA LEU A 62 -2.61 3.25 6.62
C LEU A 62 -3.87 3.19 7.50
N VAL A 63 -5.06 3.08 6.90
CA VAL A 63 -6.31 2.89 7.66
C VAL A 63 -6.30 1.57 8.42
N HIS A 64 -5.80 0.48 7.82
CA HIS A 64 -5.78 -0.82 8.50
C HIS A 64 -4.94 -0.80 9.78
N ILE A 65 -3.77 -0.15 9.76
CA ILE A 65 -2.87 -0.13 10.91
C ILE A 65 -3.36 0.75 12.06
N GLU A 66 -4.36 1.60 11.83
CA GLU A 66 -5.01 2.38 12.90
C GLU A 66 -5.69 1.50 13.95
N SER A 67 -5.94 0.22 13.64
CA SER A 67 -6.40 -0.79 14.61
C SER A 67 -5.32 -1.28 15.58
N SER A 68 -4.06 -0.97 15.32
CA SER A 68 -2.90 -1.33 16.16
C SER A 68 -2.61 -0.25 17.21
N ASP A 69 -1.91 -0.63 18.29
CA ASP A 69 -1.47 0.34 19.30
C ASP A 69 -0.20 1.07 18.82
N ILE A 70 -0.11 2.37 19.13
CA ILE A 70 1.10 3.16 18.89
C ILE A 70 2.31 2.61 19.66
N THR A 71 2.09 2.00 20.82
CA THR A 71 3.17 1.38 21.60
C THR A 71 3.76 0.17 20.87
N GLU A 72 2.93 -0.61 20.17
CA GLU A 72 3.39 -1.74 19.35
C GLU A 72 4.20 -1.25 18.14
N LEU A 73 3.75 -0.16 17.50
CA LEU A 73 4.50 0.52 16.44
C LEU A 73 5.87 0.99 16.95
N ASP A 74 5.92 1.63 18.11
CA ASP A 74 7.17 2.09 18.72
C ASP A 74 8.13 0.93 19.03
N ASP A 75 7.61 -0.14 19.63
CA ASP A 75 8.39 -1.34 19.96
C ASP A 75 8.96 -2.01 18.71
N MET A 76 8.17 -2.14 17.63
CA MET A 76 8.65 -2.73 16.38
C MET A 76 9.66 -1.80 15.69
N LEU A 77 9.37 -0.50 15.60
CA LEU A 77 10.22 0.47 14.93
C LEU A 77 11.53 0.75 15.70
N GLY A 78 11.55 0.58 17.02
CA GLY A 78 12.75 0.70 17.85
C GLY A 78 13.76 -0.44 17.64
N ARG A 79 13.34 -1.58 17.10
CA ARG A 79 14.24 -2.72 16.82
C ARG A 79 15.14 -2.43 15.62
N GLN A 80 16.40 -2.87 15.70
CA GLN A 80 17.36 -2.81 14.60
C GLN A 80 17.07 -3.83 13.49
N ASP A 81 16.24 -4.84 13.78
CA ASP A 81 15.87 -5.85 12.80
C ASP A 81 14.92 -5.25 11.74
N PRO A 82 15.30 -5.21 10.45
CA PRO A 82 14.44 -4.72 9.38
C PRO A 82 13.21 -5.62 9.16
N GLN A 83 13.19 -6.83 9.74
CA GLN A 83 12.04 -7.72 9.74
C GLN A 83 11.01 -7.43 10.85
N SER A 84 11.26 -6.42 11.68
CA SER A 84 10.34 -5.99 12.73
C SER A 84 9.38 -4.90 12.23
N TRP A 85 8.11 -5.25 12.10
CA TRP A 85 7.00 -4.37 11.74
C TRP A 85 5.71 -4.89 12.38
N VAL A 86 4.75 -4.00 12.55
CA VAL A 86 3.34 -4.34 12.83
C VAL A 86 2.69 -4.73 11.50
N TRP A 87 1.95 -5.84 11.49
CA TRP A 87 1.37 -6.34 10.24
C TRP A 87 0.31 -5.38 9.68
N MET A 88 0.40 -5.11 8.38
CA MET A 88 -0.63 -4.42 7.60
C MET A 88 -0.68 -5.06 6.20
N PRO A 89 -1.85 -5.01 5.53
CA PRO A 89 -1.92 -5.40 4.13
C PRO A 89 -1.01 -4.51 3.29
N VAL A 90 -0.29 -5.11 2.33
CA VAL A 90 0.48 -4.37 1.33
C VAL A 90 0.25 -5.03 -0.03
N GLY A 91 -0.03 -4.19 -1.03
CA GLY A 91 -0.31 -4.62 -2.39
C GLY A 91 0.89 -4.52 -3.32
N ARG A 92 0.62 -4.16 -4.57
CA ARG A 92 1.62 -3.98 -5.63
C ARG A 92 2.64 -2.90 -5.27
N SER A 93 2.17 -1.85 -4.63
CA SER A 93 2.98 -0.76 -4.07
C SER A 93 4.02 -1.23 -3.04
N GLY A 94 3.97 -2.46 -2.54
CA GLY A 94 5.01 -3.03 -1.69
C GLY A 94 6.31 -3.30 -2.43
N TRP A 95 6.23 -3.87 -3.65
CA TRP A 95 7.40 -4.26 -4.43
C TRP A 95 7.71 -3.28 -5.58
N HIS A 96 6.77 -2.42 -5.97
CA HIS A 96 6.97 -1.42 -7.00
C HIS A 96 7.54 -0.11 -6.41
N SER A 97 8.86 -0.09 -6.20
CA SER A 97 9.53 0.98 -5.44
C SER A 97 9.42 2.37 -6.05
N SER A 98 9.53 2.51 -7.38
CA SER A 98 9.50 3.80 -8.06
C SER A 98 8.20 4.57 -7.84
N ILE A 99 7.05 3.90 -7.99
CA ILE A 99 5.74 4.52 -7.79
C ILE A 99 5.44 4.71 -6.30
N ARG A 100 5.73 3.71 -5.48
CA ARG A 100 5.60 3.81 -4.01
C ARG A 100 6.34 5.04 -3.47
N ASP A 101 7.61 5.21 -3.83
CA ASP A 101 8.43 6.28 -3.27
C ASP A 101 7.93 7.66 -3.71
N ARG A 102 7.40 7.77 -4.94
CA ARG A 102 6.70 8.97 -5.41
C ARG A 102 5.45 9.26 -4.58
N ILE A 103 4.56 8.28 -4.43
CA ILE A 103 3.32 8.43 -3.66
C ILE A 103 3.61 8.77 -2.20
N LEU A 104 4.58 8.10 -1.56
CA LEU A 104 4.94 8.38 -0.18
C LEU A 104 5.54 9.79 -0.03
N SER A 105 6.31 10.28 -1.01
CA SER A 105 6.78 11.65 -1.02
C SER A 105 5.64 12.67 -1.17
N GLU A 106 4.63 12.36 -2.00
CA GLU A 106 3.42 13.18 -2.14
C GLU A 106 2.62 13.21 -0.83
N ILE A 107 2.40 12.05 -0.21
CA ILE A 107 1.69 11.90 1.08
C ILE A 107 2.39 12.67 2.21
N LEU A 108 3.73 12.65 2.23
CA LEU A 108 4.54 13.36 3.21
C LEU A 108 4.73 14.84 2.91
N SER A 109 4.19 15.37 1.82
CA SER A 109 4.12 16.82 1.62
C SER A 109 3.24 17.45 2.71
N ASP A 110 3.60 18.65 3.15
CA ASP A 110 2.89 19.33 4.25
C ASP A 110 1.39 19.47 3.96
N ASP A 111 1.03 19.81 2.72
CA ASP A 111 -0.36 20.00 2.29
C ASP A 111 -1.17 18.69 2.35
N LEU A 112 -0.64 17.60 1.80
CA LEU A 112 -1.38 16.33 1.75
C LEU A 112 -1.40 15.65 3.12
N LYS A 113 -0.31 15.74 3.89
CA LYS A 113 -0.28 15.24 5.28
C LYS A 113 -1.32 15.95 6.14
N ALA A 114 -1.44 17.28 6.03
CA ALA A 114 -2.46 18.04 6.73
C ALA A 114 -3.88 17.63 6.30
N ALA A 115 -4.11 17.42 5.00
CA ALA A 115 -5.39 16.95 4.48
C ALA A 115 -5.76 15.55 4.99
N LEU A 116 -4.80 14.63 5.06
CA LEU A 116 -5.01 13.28 5.60
C LEU A 116 -5.36 13.32 7.09
N LEU A 117 -4.62 14.09 7.89
CA LEU A 117 -4.91 14.28 9.31
C LEU A 117 -6.31 14.90 9.53
N ALA A 118 -6.66 15.91 8.73
CA ALA A 118 -7.99 16.52 8.78
C ALA A 118 -9.11 15.54 8.37
N ALA A 119 -8.81 14.58 7.50
CA ALA A 119 -9.72 13.52 7.10
C ALA A 119 -9.81 12.36 8.12
N GLY A 120 -9.01 12.40 9.20
CA GLY A 120 -9.04 11.43 10.29
C GLY A 120 -7.96 10.35 10.24
N PHE A 121 -7.08 10.36 9.24
CA PHE A 121 -5.98 9.39 9.15
C PHE A 121 -5.02 9.51 10.34
N GLY A 122 -4.37 8.40 10.67
CA GLY A 122 -3.43 8.29 11.77
C GLY A 122 -4.07 8.50 13.15
N ASN A 123 -5.36 8.21 13.29
CA ASN A 123 -6.14 8.51 14.50
C ASN A 123 -6.01 9.99 14.95
N GLY A 124 -5.84 10.92 13.98
CA GLY A 124 -5.62 12.34 14.24
C GLY A 124 -4.24 12.71 14.80
N SER A 125 -3.31 11.75 14.90
CA SER A 125 -1.95 11.96 15.39
C SER A 125 -0.95 11.97 14.24
N ALA A 126 -0.25 13.10 14.06
CA ALA A 126 0.84 13.21 13.08
C ALA A 126 1.96 12.20 13.33
N ASP A 127 2.27 11.95 14.60
CA ASP A 127 3.28 10.96 15.01
C ASP A 127 2.86 9.53 14.66
N PHE A 128 1.59 9.18 14.87
CA PHE A 128 1.06 7.88 14.47
C PHE A 128 1.11 7.70 12.95
N LEU A 129 0.74 8.73 12.20
CA LEU A 129 0.81 8.71 10.73
C LEU A 129 2.25 8.52 10.23
N ASP A 130 3.22 9.23 10.81
CA ASP A 130 4.63 9.10 10.46
C ASP A 130 5.15 7.68 10.77
N LYS A 131 4.81 7.13 11.93
CA LYS A 131 5.13 5.75 12.33
C LYS A 131 4.48 4.73 11.42
N SER A 132 3.22 4.95 11.02
CA SER A 132 2.50 4.09 10.08
C SER A 132 3.19 4.03 8.72
N ILE A 133 3.65 5.18 8.21
CA ILE A 133 4.42 5.27 6.96
C ILE A 133 5.80 4.60 7.12
N ALA A 134 6.47 4.78 8.26
CA ALA A 134 7.74 4.09 8.54
C ALA A 134 7.56 2.57 8.59
N ASN A 135 6.49 2.08 9.21
CA ASN A 135 6.13 0.68 9.26
C ASN A 135 5.84 0.12 7.86
N TYR A 136 5.05 0.84 7.06
CA TYR A 136 4.78 0.50 5.66
C TYR A 136 6.07 0.33 4.85
N ARG A 137 7.04 1.26 5.00
CA ARG A 137 8.34 1.20 4.32
C ARG A 137 9.14 -0.06 4.69
N ARG A 138 9.10 -0.51 5.95
CA ARG A 138 9.79 -1.76 6.37
C ARG A 138 9.20 -2.99 5.67
N ILE A 139 7.88 -3.10 5.64
CA ILE A 139 7.20 -4.22 4.96
C ILE A 139 7.51 -4.20 3.46
N ALA A 140 7.40 -3.03 2.83
CA ALA A 140 7.70 -2.86 1.41
C ALA A 140 9.17 -3.21 1.09
N GLY A 141 10.11 -2.90 2.00
CA GLY A 141 11.53 -3.28 1.87
C GLY A 141 11.76 -4.79 1.75
N ARG A 142 10.91 -5.62 2.37
CA ARG A 142 10.96 -7.09 2.22
C ARG A 142 10.39 -7.57 0.87
N MET A 143 9.47 -6.80 0.29
CA MET A 143 8.76 -7.17 -0.93
C MET A 143 9.51 -6.78 -2.20
N ALA A 144 10.49 -5.87 -2.12
CA ALA A 144 11.35 -5.50 -3.25
C ALA A 144 12.00 -6.74 -3.93
N TRP A 145 12.35 -6.58 -5.20
CA TRP A 145 13.13 -7.58 -5.94
C TRP A 145 14.62 -7.46 -5.63
#